data_AF-A0A660STP5-F1
#
_entry.id   AF-A0A660STP5-F1
#
_cell.length_a   1.000
_cell.length_b   1.000
_cell.length_c   1.000
_cell.angle_alpha   90.00
_cell.angle_beta   90.00
_cell.angle_gamma   90.00
#
_symmetry.space_group_name_H-M   'P 1'
#
loop_
_entity.id
_entity.type
_entity.pdbx_description
1 polymer ?
#
loop_
_entity_poly.entity_id
_entity_poly.type
_entity_poly.pdbx_seq_one_letter_code
_entity_poly.pdbx_strand_id
1 'polypeptide(L)' 'MAIVSVRLNEKEEKILNYLTDYLHEDKSTLFRKSLFEMYEDIQDIKFIEQYIENSQIEKPTFISGEELLD' A
#
# COMPACT_ATOMS: atom_id res chain seq x y z
N MET A 1 -8.06 -10.14 20.77
CA MET A 1 -6.88 -9.66 20.01
C MET A 1 -5.96 -10.83 19.80
N ALA A 2 -5.57 -11.14 18.57
CA ALA A 2 -4.55 -12.15 18.30
C ALA A 2 -3.18 -11.55 18.65
N ILE A 3 -2.34 -12.32 19.33
CA ILE A 3 -0.95 -11.95 19.63
C ILE A 3 -0.07 -12.57 18.55
N VAL A 4 0.71 -11.73 17.86
CA VAL A 4 1.66 -12.17 16.85
C VAL A 4 3.05 -11.78 17.32
N SER A 5 3.93 -12.78 17.44
CA SER A 5 5.33 -12.57 17.81
C SER A 5 6.20 -12.60 16.56
N VAL A 6 6.93 -11.52 16.31
CA VAL A 6 7.87 -11.39 15.20
C VAL A 6 9.28 -11.32 15.77
N ARG A 7 10.21 -12.10 15.21
CA ARG A 7 11.63 -12.04 15.57
C ARG A 7 12.35 -11.13 14.58
N LEU A 8 13.05 -10.13 15.10
CA LEU A 8 13.87 -9.21 14.32
C LEU A 8 15.35 -9.49 14.57
N ASN A 9 16.19 -9.19 13.59
CA ASN A 9 17.63 -9.08 13.80
C ASN A 9 18.01 -7.68 14.34
N GLU A 10 19.27 -7.51 14.75
CA GLU A 10 19.73 -6.24 15.34
C GLU A 10 19.60 -5.03 14.40
N LYS A 11 19.72 -5.23 13.08
CA LYS A 11 19.60 -4.14 12.10
C LYS A 11 18.15 -3.73 11.93
N GLU A 12 17.26 -4.71 11.78
CA GLU A 12 15.81 -4.51 11.68
C GLU A 12 15.26 -3.82 12.93
N GLU A 13 15.75 -4.21 14.12
CA GLU A 13 15.32 -3.58 15.37
C GLU A 13 15.77 -2.11 15.47
N LYS A 14 16.98 -1.78 15.02
CA LYS A 14 17.44 -0.38 14.95
C LYS A 14 16.59 0.45 14.01
N ILE A 15 16.24 -0.09 12.84
CA ILE A 15 15.37 0.59 11.88
C ILE A 15 13.98 0.80 12.49
N LEU A 16 13.40 -0.23 13.10
CA LEU A 16 12.07 -0.12 13.70
C LEU A 16 12.03 0.90 14.85
N ASN A 17 13.06 0.93 15.70
CA ASN A 17 13.15 1.93 16.76
C ASN A 17 13.23 3.35 16.17
N TYR A 18 14.04 3.56 15.14
CA TYR A 18 14.11 4.85 14.45
C TYR A 18 12.76 5.28 13.87
N LEU A 19 12.02 4.37 13.23
CA LEU A 19 10.70 4.67 12.67
C LEU A 19 9.67 4.96 13.76
N THR A 20 9.72 4.24 14.87
CA THR A 20 8.87 4.46 16.06
C THR A 20 9.10 5.88 16.60
N ASP A 21 10.37 6.28 16.74
CA ASP A 21 10.74 7.60 17.26
C ASP A 21 10.36 8.74 16.29
N TYR A 22 10.56 8.54 14.99
CA TYR A 22 10.28 9.54 13.96
C TYR A 22 8.78 9.75 13.72
N LEU A 23 8.00 8.66 13.69
CA LEU A 23 6.57 8.70 13.42
C LEU A 23 5.72 8.87 14.68
N HIS A 24 6.34 8.77 15.87
CA HIS A 24 5.67 8.82 17.18
C HIS A 24 4.53 7.80 17.31
N GLU A 25 4.73 6.61 16.76
CA GLU A 25 3.74 5.53 16.78
C GLU A 25 4.32 4.25 17.33
N ASP A 26 3.48 3.46 17.99
CA ASP A 26 3.85 2.15 18.51
C ASP A 26 4.28 1.19 17.38
N LYS A 27 5.26 0.34 17.68
CA LYS A 27 5.75 -0.72 16.78
C LYS A 27 4.62 -1.54 16.15
N SER A 28 3.61 -1.91 16.95
CA SER A 28 2.45 -2.68 16.46
C SER A 28 1.61 -1.92 15.44
N THR A 29 1.50 -0.61 15.58
CA THR A 29 0.77 0.25 14.65
C THR A 29 1.53 0.36 13.33
N LEU A 30 2.85 0.53 13.38
CA LEU A 30 3.71 0.53 12.20
C LEU A 30 3.63 -0.80 11.42
N PHE A 31 3.70 -1.93 12.11
CA PHE A 31 3.51 -3.23 11.46
C PHE A 31 2.13 -3.36 10.81
N ARG A 32 1.06 -2.90 11.48
CA ARG A 32 -0.28 -2.94 10.92
C ARG A 32 -0.40 -2.08 9.67
N LYS A 33 0.11 -0.85 9.71
CA LYS A 33 0.11 0.05 8.55
C LYS A 33 0.87 -0.56 7.38
N SER A 34 2.08 -1.04 7.62
CA SER A 34 2.89 -1.68 6.58
C SER A 34 2.19 -2.90 5.95
N LEU A 35 1.44 -3.69 6.71
CA LEU A 35 0.66 -4.80 6.14
C LEU A 35 -0.47 -4.34 5.22
N PHE A 36 -1.14 -3.23 5.56
CA PHE A 36 -2.20 -2.67 4.73
C PHE A 36 -1.63 -2.06 3.46
N GLU A 37 -0.56 -1.26 3.56
CA GLU A 37 0.14 -0.67 2.41
C GLU A 37 0.56 -1.76 1.41
N MET A 38 1.23 -2.82 1.89
CA MET A 38 1.64 -3.93 1.03
C MET A 38 0.45 -4.67 0.39
N TYR A 39 -0.70 -4.72 1.07
CA TYR A 39 -1.90 -5.34 0.52
C TYR A 39 -2.56 -4.45 -0.54
N GLU A 40 -2.63 -3.15 -0.29
CA GLU A 40 -3.14 -2.13 -1.22
C GLU A 40 -2.32 -2.13 -2.51
N ASP A 41 -0.97 -2.12 -2.40
CA ASP A 41 -0.07 -2.22 -3.56
C ASP A 41 -0.42 -3.42 -4.47
N ILE A 42 -0.72 -4.58 -3.87
CA ILE A 42 -1.08 -5.79 -4.61
C ILE A 42 -2.46 -5.64 -5.27
N GLN A 43 -3.43 -5.01 -4.60
CA GLN A 43 -4.76 -4.78 -5.19
C GLN A 43 -4.68 -3.79 -6.34
N ASP A 44 -3.89 -2.72 -6.19
CA ASP A 44 -3.72 -1.69 -7.20
C ASP A 44 -3.07 -2.25 -8.47
N ILE A 45 -2.02 -3.07 -8.33
CA ILE A 45 -1.41 -3.76 -9.46
C ILE A 45 -2.44 -4.64 -10.18
N LYS A 46 -3.22 -5.44 -9.43
CA LYS A 46 -4.26 -6.29 -10.03
C LYS A 46 -5.33 -5.49 -10.75
N PHE A 47 -5.75 -4.36 -10.19
CA PHE A 47 -6.72 -3.48 -10.81
C PHE A 47 -6.19 -2.92 -12.12
N ILE A 48 -4.93 -2.46 -12.14
CA ILE A 48 -4.27 -1.97 -13.35
C ILE A 48 -4.16 -3.06 -14.41
N GLU A 49 -3.73 -4.26 -14.04
CA GLU A 49 -3.62 -5.40 -14.95
C GLU A 49 -4.98 -5.75 -15.58
N GLN A 50 -6.03 -5.86 -14.76
CA GLN A 50 -7.40 -6.12 -15.23
C GLN A 50 -7.91 -4.99 -16.14
N TYR A 51 -7.63 -3.74 -15.79
CA TYR A 51 -8.02 -2.60 -16.62
C TYR A 51 -7.32 -2.64 -17.99
N ILE A 52 -6.04 -2.97 -18.04
CA ILE A 52 -5.28 -3.11 -19.29
C ILE A 52 -5.87 -4.25 -20.14
N GLU A 53 -6.14 -5.41 -19.56
CA GLU A 53 -6.75 -6.55 -20.26
C GLU A 53 -8.13 -6.18 -20.84
N ASN A 54 -8.99 -5.53 -20.04
CA ASN A 54 -10.32 -5.12 -20.48
C ASN A 54 -10.29 -3.99 -21.52
N SER A 55 -9.34 -3.06 -21.42
CA SER A 55 -9.16 -1.96 -22.39
C SER A 55 -8.56 -2.41 -23.73
N GLN A 56 -7.99 -3.61 -23.81
CA GLN A 56 -7.67 -4.23 -25.09
C GLN A 56 -8.93 -4.75 -25.82
N ILE A 57 -10.02 -4.98 -25.08
CA ILE A 57 -11.30 -5.50 -25.60
C ILE A 57 -12.25 -4.34 -25.97
N GLU A 58 -12.30 -3.29 -25.16
CA GLU A 58 -13.12 -2.09 -25.41
C GLU A 58 -12.22 -0.85 -25.59
N LYS A 59 -12.44 -0.06 -26.65
CA LYS A 59 -11.68 1.19 -26.87
C LYS A 59 -11.92 2.15 -25.69
N PRO A 60 -10.86 2.55 -24.96
CA PRO A 60 -11.03 3.48 -23.86
C PRO A 60 -11.59 4.82 -24.37
N THR A 61 -12.59 5.34 -23.67
CA THR A 61 -13.13 6.68 -23.94
C THR A 61 -12.32 7.66 -23.11
N PHE A 62 -11.59 8.54 -23.80
CA PHE A 62 -10.84 9.61 -23.16
C PHE A 62 -11.69 10.86 -23.10
N ILE A 63 -11.85 11.42 -21.90
CA ILE A 63 -12.45 12.73 -21.70
C ILE A 63 -11.36 13.79 -21.53
N SER A 64 -11.65 15.01 -21.96
CA SER A 64 -10.75 16.15 -21.75
C SER A 64 -10.82 16.64 -20.29
N GLY A 65 -9.80 17.39 -19.86
CA GLY A 65 -9.79 18.00 -18.52
C GLY A 65 -10.91 19.02 -18.32
N GLU A 66 -11.39 19.64 -19.41
CA GLU A 66 -12.53 20.55 -19.40
C GLU A 66 -13.84 19.78 -19.13
N GLU A 67 -14.04 18.65 -19.81
CA GLU A 67 -15.20 17.75 -19.60
C GLU A 67 -15.23 17.07 -18.22
N LEU A 68 -14.08 16.95 -17.55
CA LEU A 68 -14.01 16.39 -16.19
C LEU A 68 -14.43 17.42 -15.12
N LEU A 69 -14.26 18.71 -15.39
CA LEU A 69 -14.45 19.80 -14.43
C LEU A 69 -15.82 20.50 -14.54
N ASP A 70 -16.58 20.23 -15.61
CA ASP A 70 -17.98 20.63 -15.79
C ASP A 70 -18.96 19.74 -15.00
#